data_AF-A0AAV6XD78-F1
#
_entry.id   AF-A0AAV6XD78-F1
#
_cell.length_a   1.000
_cell.length_b   1.000
_cell.length_c   1.000
_cell.angle_alpha   90.00
_cell.angle_beta   90.00
_cell.angle_gamma   90.00
#
_symmetry.space_group_name_H-M   'P 1'
#
loop_
_entity.id
_entity.type
_entity.pdbx_description
1 polymer ?
#
loop_
_entity_poly.entity_id
_entity_poly.type
_entity_poly.pdbx_seq_one_letter_code
_entity_poly.pdbx_strand_id
1 'polypeptide(L)'
;MELNWAIGNVTCEEAQRNISSYACISINSRCYKLDNGYGYRCHCEDGYEENLYLIHGCQDRDECVVPGLNNCKYGCVNTVGGFNCPCPKGYHGHGTIGGEGCTRGQSLVLKLVAGIAVGVIVLLLSVCCLYLELKRRMLNRNKQKFFLQNGGVLLQEKLIRRERSQDDVKIFSSSELEKATNDFHSSMIVGQVEFGTVYKGVLPDSRMVAIKKSKRVDPNQIDQFINEVIVLPQINHRNVVRLLGCCLDTEVPLLVYEFIDNGTLSANIHNQAKGRFFNWSMRLKIAAETASVLSYLHSAASTPIIHRDVKSDNILLDHTLTAKISDFGASRLVPLDQTELSTMVQGTFGYLDPEYMQTNQLTEKSDVYSFGVVLLELLTGRRAISFDKPEAEKNLANFFLSILKQERLLQVLDDNIVGEGKMEQITEVAKLAQGCLHVRGEDRASMKQVAMELEGLILGGKHSWARTEHNAEEMESLLGEG
;
A
#
# COMPACT_ATOMS: atom_id res chain seq x y z
N MET A 1 4.06 95.86 43.07
CA MET A 1 4.81 96.60 44.10
C MET A 1 4.96 95.64 45.28
N GLU A 2 6.00 94.80 45.25
CA GLU A 2 6.28 93.91 46.38
C GLU A 2 6.97 94.73 47.46
N LEU A 3 6.33 94.87 48.62
CA LEU A 3 7.00 95.47 49.77
C LEU A 3 8.12 94.52 50.21
N ASN A 4 9.37 94.95 50.01
CA ASN A 4 10.55 94.23 50.46
C ASN A 4 10.80 94.49 51.95
N TRP A 5 10.03 93.84 52.82
CA TRP A 5 10.26 93.87 54.27
C TRP A 5 10.71 92.49 54.77
N ALA A 6 11.51 92.48 55.83
CA ALA A 6 11.97 91.27 56.52
C ALA A 6 11.33 91.23 57.91
N ILE A 7 10.95 90.04 58.36
CA ILE A 7 10.33 89.85 59.67
C ILE A 7 11.44 89.66 60.71
N GLY A 8 11.53 90.58 61.66
CA GLY A 8 12.49 90.52 62.77
C GLY A 8 13.96 90.60 62.33
N ASN A 9 14.87 90.30 63.28
CA ASN A 9 16.33 90.31 63.09
C ASN A 9 16.97 88.92 63.26
N VAL A 10 16.15 87.87 63.38
CA VAL A 10 16.63 86.48 63.57
C VAL A 10 16.53 85.70 62.27
N THR A 11 17.35 84.66 62.14
CA THR A 11 17.27 83.78 60.96
C THR A 11 15.99 82.92 61.00
N CYS A 12 15.54 82.42 59.85
CA CYS A 12 14.39 81.52 59.74
C CYS A 12 14.54 80.29 60.67
N GLU A 13 15.74 79.71 60.75
CA GLU A 13 16.06 78.57 61.63
C GLU A 13 15.95 78.90 63.12
N GLU A 14 16.36 80.10 63.52
CA GLU A 14 16.22 80.57 64.91
C GLU A 14 14.78 80.93 65.25
N ALA A 15 14.05 81.54 64.31
CA ALA A 15 12.66 81.94 64.50
C ALA A 15 11.74 80.72 64.72
N GLN A 16 12.00 79.60 64.03
CA GLN A 16 11.27 78.34 64.21
C GLN A 16 11.43 77.74 65.61
N ARG A 17 12.48 78.09 66.37
CA ARG A 17 12.69 77.59 67.74
C ARG A 17 11.81 78.31 68.77
N ASN A 18 11.29 79.49 68.46
CA ASN A 18 10.47 80.28 69.36
C ASN A 18 9.06 80.50 68.80
N ILE A 19 8.19 79.50 69.04
CA ILE A 19 6.84 79.38 68.45
C ILE A 19 5.97 80.62 68.74
N SER A 20 6.10 81.25 69.90
CA SER A 20 5.28 82.41 70.29
C SER A 20 5.63 83.70 69.53
N SER A 21 6.78 83.74 68.83
CA SER A 21 7.23 84.90 68.04
C SER A 21 7.36 84.60 66.54
N TYR A 22 7.05 83.37 66.12
CA TYR A 22 7.14 82.95 64.72
C TYR A 22 5.97 83.49 63.92
N ALA A 23 6.25 84.20 62.84
CA ALA A 23 5.24 84.96 62.09
C ALA A 23 4.56 84.16 60.97
N CYS A 24 5.15 83.06 60.50
CA CYS A 24 4.53 82.18 59.49
C CYS A 24 3.57 81.22 60.19
N ILE A 25 2.47 81.77 60.67
CA ILE A 25 1.52 81.06 61.55
C ILE A 25 0.51 80.20 60.78
N SER A 26 0.52 80.25 59.44
CA SER A 26 -0.35 79.43 58.61
C SER A 26 0.22 78.01 58.47
N ILE A 27 -0.65 77.00 58.52
CA ILE A 27 -0.29 75.57 58.56
C ILE A 27 0.56 75.16 57.34
N ASN A 28 0.28 75.72 56.17
CA ASN A 28 1.02 75.45 54.94
C ASN A 28 1.88 76.66 54.54
N SER A 29 2.48 77.34 55.52
CA SER A 29 3.47 78.41 55.29
C SER A 29 4.83 78.04 55.85
N ARG A 30 5.86 78.26 55.04
CA ARG A 30 7.27 78.05 55.41
C ARG A 30 8.01 79.38 55.48
N CYS A 31 8.97 79.48 56.39
CA CYS A 31 9.91 80.59 56.33
C CYS A 31 11.00 80.34 55.29
N TYR A 32 11.45 81.40 54.65
CA TYR A 32 12.54 81.39 53.68
C TYR A 32 13.57 82.46 54.04
N LYS A 33 14.85 82.13 53.88
CA LYS A 33 15.99 82.99 54.23
C LYS A 33 16.20 84.05 53.15
N LEU A 34 16.44 85.29 53.56
CA LEU A 34 16.80 86.39 52.64
C LEU A 34 18.31 86.44 52.40
N ASP A 35 18.73 86.86 51.20
CA ASP A 35 20.15 86.90 50.79
C ASP A 35 21.03 87.75 51.70
N ASN A 36 20.45 88.78 52.34
CA ASN A 36 21.17 89.69 53.25
C ASN A 36 21.39 89.09 54.66
N GLY A 37 20.98 87.85 54.92
CA GLY A 37 21.29 87.08 56.13
C GLY A 37 20.53 87.45 57.40
N TYR A 38 19.93 88.64 57.48
CA TYR A 38 19.14 89.10 58.63
C TYR A 38 17.63 89.11 58.33
N GLY A 39 16.86 88.48 59.23
CA GLY A 39 15.40 88.33 59.11
C GLY A 39 14.95 87.18 58.19
N TYR A 40 13.64 86.96 58.12
CA TYR A 40 13.03 85.94 57.25
C TYR A 40 11.72 86.46 56.62
N ARG A 41 11.22 85.75 55.60
CA ARG A 41 9.86 85.92 55.06
C ARG A 41 9.10 84.61 55.10
N CYS A 42 7.78 84.73 55.13
CA CYS A 42 6.89 83.59 54.94
C CYS A 42 6.58 83.42 53.46
N HIS A 43 6.47 82.18 53.01
CA HIS A 43 5.95 81.78 51.72
C HIS A 43 4.94 80.64 51.96
N CYS A 44 3.83 80.60 51.23
CA CYS A 44 2.99 79.41 51.27
C CYS A 44 3.77 78.25 50.63
N GLU A 45 3.50 77.02 51.03
CA GLU A 45 4.07 75.86 50.35
C GLU A 45 3.58 75.80 48.91
N ASP A 46 4.35 75.14 48.05
CA ASP A 46 3.99 75.00 46.64
C ASP A 46 2.61 74.33 46.53
N GLY A 47 1.69 74.92 45.76
CA GLY A 47 0.27 74.49 45.70
C GLY A 47 -0.70 75.28 46.61
N TYR A 48 -0.21 76.24 47.40
CA TYR A 48 -1.04 77.08 48.26
C TYR A 48 -0.87 78.57 47.95
N GLU A 49 -1.95 79.34 47.98
CA GLU A 49 -1.95 80.80 47.79
C GLU A 49 -2.72 81.52 48.93
N GLU A 50 -2.79 82.86 48.88
CA GLU A 50 -3.39 83.78 49.87
C GLU A 50 -2.47 84.30 51.00
N ASN A 51 -3.03 84.66 52.16
CA ASN A 51 -2.42 85.53 53.18
C ASN A 51 -1.58 84.74 54.20
N LEU A 52 -0.27 84.91 54.10
CA LEU A 52 0.76 84.15 54.81
C LEU A 52 0.83 84.39 56.33
N TYR A 53 0.09 85.39 56.84
CA TYR A 53 0.19 85.88 58.21
C TYR A 53 -1.10 85.67 59.03
N LEU A 54 -2.07 84.92 58.50
CA LEU A 54 -3.29 84.53 59.21
C LEU A 54 -3.25 83.04 59.55
N ILE A 55 -3.83 82.67 60.70
CA ILE A 55 -4.07 81.27 61.06
C ILE A 55 -5.05 80.70 60.02
N HIS A 56 -4.60 79.70 59.24
CA HIS A 56 -5.27 79.16 58.03
C HIS A 56 -5.26 80.04 56.78
N GLY A 57 -4.38 81.03 56.68
CA GLY A 57 -4.37 81.95 55.55
C GLY A 57 -3.72 81.45 54.26
N CYS A 58 -3.04 80.28 54.25
CA CYS A 58 -2.56 79.65 53.01
C CYS A 58 -3.61 78.60 52.60
N GLN A 59 -4.41 78.93 51.59
CA GLN A 59 -5.47 78.06 51.09
C GLN A 59 -4.99 77.28 49.88
N ASP A 60 -5.53 76.07 49.74
CA ASP A 60 -5.26 75.18 48.62
C ASP A 60 -5.63 75.85 47.31
N ARG A 61 -4.70 75.85 46.35
CA ARG A 61 -4.90 76.47 45.05
C ARG A 61 -5.44 75.44 44.07
N ASP A 62 -6.59 75.71 43.47
CA ASP A 62 -7.13 74.86 42.41
C ASP A 62 -6.39 75.07 41.07
N GLU A 63 -5.34 74.27 40.80
CA GLU A 63 -4.60 74.35 39.54
C GLU A 63 -5.38 73.83 38.32
N CYS A 64 -6.54 73.18 38.54
CA CYS A 64 -7.39 72.71 37.45
C CYS A 64 -8.25 73.83 36.84
N VAL A 65 -8.49 74.92 37.59
CA VAL A 65 -9.30 76.06 37.13
C VAL A 65 -8.46 77.12 36.42
N VAL A 66 -7.18 77.24 36.77
CA VAL A 66 -6.29 78.28 36.24
C VAL A 66 -5.57 77.78 34.97
N PRO A 67 -5.72 78.46 33.81
CA PRO A 67 -5.06 78.05 32.58
C PRO A 67 -3.54 78.08 32.69
N GLY A 68 -2.87 76.97 32.34
CA GLY A 68 -1.41 76.88 32.26
C GLY A 68 -0.70 76.38 33.53
N LEU A 69 -1.44 76.08 34.62
CA LEU A 69 -0.86 75.58 35.88
C LEU A 69 -0.97 74.06 36.07
N ASN A 70 -1.76 73.39 35.25
CA ASN A 70 -1.75 71.93 35.15
C ASN A 70 -1.23 71.49 33.77
N ASN A 71 -0.68 70.29 33.72
CA ASN A 71 -0.24 69.64 32.49
C ASN A 71 -1.12 68.42 32.16
N CYS A 72 -2.40 68.41 32.56
CA CYS A 72 -3.27 67.27 32.34
C CYS A 72 -3.78 67.18 30.90
N LYS A 73 -3.77 65.98 30.30
CA LYS A 73 -4.23 65.73 28.94
C LYS A 73 -5.71 65.29 28.84
N TYR A 74 -6.19 64.49 29.80
CA TYR A 74 -7.51 63.84 29.72
C TYR A 74 -8.52 64.34 30.76
N GLY A 75 -8.05 65.00 31.82
CA GLY A 75 -8.84 65.54 32.91
C GLY A 75 -7.93 65.89 34.09
N CYS A 76 -8.33 66.88 34.90
CA CYS A 76 -7.60 67.36 36.07
C CYS A 76 -8.52 67.25 37.29
N VAL A 77 -7.98 66.72 38.39
CA VAL A 77 -8.67 66.64 39.69
C VAL A 77 -7.79 67.34 40.71
N ASN A 78 -8.31 68.43 41.28
CA ASN A 78 -7.62 69.15 42.33
C ASN A 78 -7.48 68.29 43.59
N THR A 79 -6.32 68.37 44.23
CA THR A 79 -5.99 67.66 45.46
C THR A 79 -5.35 68.64 46.44
N VAL A 80 -5.37 68.33 47.72
CA VAL A 80 -4.76 69.23 48.71
C VAL A 80 -3.24 69.32 48.47
N GLY A 81 -2.74 70.50 48.10
CA GLY A 81 -1.35 70.81 47.77
C GLY A 81 -0.94 70.55 46.32
N GLY A 82 -1.88 70.33 45.39
CA GLY A 82 -1.58 70.16 43.97
C GLY A 82 -2.70 69.48 43.17
N PHE A 83 -2.38 68.86 42.03
CA PHE A 83 -3.40 68.22 41.17
C PHE A 83 -3.03 66.80 40.74
N ASN A 84 -4.04 66.01 40.40
CA ASN A 84 -3.88 64.69 39.80
C ASN A 84 -4.50 64.65 38.40
N CYS A 85 -3.81 64.02 37.44
CA CYS A 85 -4.30 63.82 36.07
C CYS A 85 -4.74 62.37 35.88
N PRO A 86 -6.01 62.02 36.18
CA PRO A 86 -6.49 60.64 36.03
C PRO A 86 -6.57 60.22 34.55
N CYS A 87 -6.34 58.93 34.31
CA CYS A 87 -6.57 58.31 33.01
C CYS A 87 -8.05 57.95 32.79
N PRO A 88 -8.53 57.91 31.53
CA PRO A 88 -9.86 57.43 31.19
C PRO A 88 -10.11 55.98 31.64
N LYS A 89 -11.38 55.60 31.85
CA LYS A 89 -11.75 54.22 32.25
C LYS A 89 -11.13 53.18 31.31
N GLY A 90 -10.41 52.20 31.87
CA GLY A 90 -9.73 51.12 31.15
C GLY A 90 -8.27 51.40 30.75
N TYR A 91 -7.73 52.55 31.15
CA TYR A 91 -6.34 52.93 30.95
C TYR A 91 -5.63 53.13 32.29
N HIS A 92 -4.33 52.86 32.34
CA HIS A 92 -3.47 53.05 33.51
C HIS A 92 -2.25 53.89 33.13
N GLY A 93 -1.67 54.60 34.11
CA GLY A 93 -0.55 55.51 33.93
C GLY A 93 -0.84 56.92 34.46
N HIS A 94 0.02 57.88 34.11
CA HIS A 94 -0.14 59.29 34.45
C HIS A 94 -0.64 60.07 33.24
N GLY A 95 -1.76 60.78 33.39
CA GLY A 95 -2.42 61.54 32.33
C GLY A 95 -1.77 62.90 32.01
N THR A 96 -0.46 63.05 32.22
CA THR A 96 0.26 64.32 32.03
C THR A 96 0.78 64.49 30.58
N ILE A 97 0.87 65.73 30.13
CA ILE A 97 1.43 66.12 28.84
C ILE A 97 2.96 66.05 28.95
N GLY A 98 3.60 65.19 28.13
CA GLY A 98 5.05 64.96 28.15
C GLY A 98 5.52 63.81 29.06
N GLY A 99 4.62 63.20 29.84
CA GLY A 99 4.88 61.96 30.58
C GLY A 99 4.65 60.69 29.76
N GLU A 100 4.77 59.52 30.39
CA GLU A 100 4.54 58.19 29.76
C GLU A 100 3.11 58.04 29.18
N GLY A 101 2.16 58.86 29.62
CA GLY A 101 0.79 58.88 29.14
C GLY A 101 -0.07 57.73 29.66
N CYS A 102 -1.31 57.66 29.19
CA CYS A 102 -2.26 56.62 29.56
C CYS A 102 -2.13 55.43 28.61
N THR A 103 -1.75 54.26 29.11
CA THR A 103 -1.67 53.02 28.33
C THR A 103 -2.91 52.16 28.53
N ARG A 104 -3.40 51.53 27.46
CA ARG A 104 -4.55 50.64 27.54
C ARG A 104 -4.13 49.37 28.25
N GLY A 105 -4.78 49.05 29.37
CA GLY A 105 -4.56 47.77 30.04
C GLY A 105 -4.89 46.63 29.08
N GLN A 106 -3.91 45.77 28.79
CA GLN A 106 -4.18 44.55 28.02
C GLN A 106 -5.17 43.69 28.81
N SER A 107 -6.31 43.33 28.19
CA SER A 107 -7.35 42.57 28.87
C SER A 107 -6.80 41.21 29.30
N LEU A 108 -6.80 40.95 30.62
CA LEU A 108 -6.42 39.67 31.21
C LEU A 108 -7.27 38.51 30.64
N VAL A 109 -8.50 38.83 30.23
CA VAL A 109 -9.41 37.91 29.52
C VAL A 109 -8.81 37.43 28.20
N LEU A 110 -8.16 38.30 27.43
CA LEU A 110 -7.58 37.92 26.13
C LEU A 110 -6.41 36.94 26.32
N LYS A 111 -5.58 37.12 27.36
CA LYS A 111 -4.49 36.20 27.71
C LYS A 111 -5.03 34.83 28.15
N LEU A 112 -6.09 34.82 28.96
CA LEU A 112 -6.74 33.57 29.39
C LEU A 112 -7.37 32.82 28.22
N VAL A 113 -8.09 33.52 27.34
CA VAL A 113 -8.71 32.91 26.16
C VAL A 113 -7.65 32.32 25.22
N ALA A 114 -6.56 33.05 24.97
CA ALA A 114 -5.45 32.55 24.16
C ALA A 114 -4.80 31.30 24.80
N GLY A 115 -4.58 31.31 26.12
CA GLY A 115 -4.04 30.16 26.84
C GLY A 115 -4.94 28.92 26.79
N ILE A 116 -6.25 29.10 26.98
CA ILE A 116 -7.24 28.02 26.86
C ILE A 116 -7.27 27.48 25.43
N ALA A 117 -7.26 28.35 24.41
CA ALA A 117 -7.27 27.94 23.02
C ALA A 117 -6.04 27.07 22.67
N VAL A 118 -4.83 27.50 23.09
CA VAL A 118 -3.61 26.72 22.92
C VAL A 118 -3.68 25.39 23.69
N GLY A 119 -4.15 25.42 24.93
CA GLY A 119 -4.32 24.21 25.75
C GLY A 119 -5.25 23.19 25.11
N VAL A 120 -6.38 23.64 24.54
CA VAL A 120 -7.33 22.78 23.82
C VAL A 120 -6.70 22.20 22.56
N ILE A 121 -5.96 22.99 21.77
CA ILE A 121 -5.27 22.50 20.57
C ILE A 121 -4.24 21.41 20.95
N VAL A 122 -3.43 21.65 21.98
CA VAL A 122 -2.44 20.67 22.47
C VAL A 122 -3.13 19.40 22.97
N LEU A 123 -4.24 19.54 23.71
CA LEU A 123 -5.02 18.40 24.16
C LEU A 123 -5.56 17.58 22.97
N LEU A 124 -6.16 18.23 21.97
CA LEU A 124 -6.68 17.57 20.78
C LEU A 124 -5.58 16.85 19.98
N LEU A 125 -4.41 17.48 19.80
CA LEU A 125 -3.26 16.86 19.15
C LEU A 125 -2.76 15.65 19.96
N SER A 126 -2.68 15.76 21.29
CA SER A 126 -2.26 14.66 22.16
C SER A 126 -3.22 13.46 22.09
N VAL A 127 -4.53 13.71 22.10
CA VAL A 127 -5.56 12.67 21.96
C VAL A 127 -5.49 12.03 20.58
N CYS A 128 -5.28 12.82 19.53
CA CYS A 128 -5.09 12.32 18.17
C CYS A 128 -3.84 11.42 18.06
N CYS A 129 -2.69 11.87 18.57
CA CYS A 129 -1.46 11.09 18.60
C CYS A 129 -1.63 9.78 19.39
N LEU A 130 -2.26 9.83 20.56
CA LEU A 130 -2.56 8.64 21.36
C LEU A 130 -3.48 7.68 20.62
N TYR A 131 -4.54 8.19 19.97
CA TYR A 131 -5.45 7.38 19.16
C TYR A 131 -4.72 6.70 18.00
N LEU A 132 -3.87 7.42 17.26
CA LEU A 132 -3.09 6.87 16.16
C LEU A 132 -2.09 5.80 16.64
N GLU A 133 -1.44 6.01 17.77
CA GLU A 133 -0.51 5.05 18.37
C GLU A 133 -1.24 3.79 18.87
N LEU A 134 -2.40 3.94 19.52
CA LEU A 134 -3.25 2.81 19.91
C LEU A 134 -3.72 2.01 18.69
N LYS A 135 -4.17 2.69 17.63
CA LYS A 135 -4.57 2.06 16.37
C LYS A 135 -3.41 1.30 15.73
N ARG A 136 -2.21 1.90 15.71
CA ARG A 136 -0.98 1.26 15.21
C ARG A 136 -0.61 0.01 16.03
N ARG A 137 -0.68 0.08 17.36
CA ARG A 137 -0.42 -1.06 18.25
C ARG A 137 -1.42 -2.19 18.04
N MET A 138 -2.70 -1.86 17.87
CA MET A 138 -3.73 -2.85 17.58
C MET A 138 -3.49 -3.53 16.23
N LEU A 139 -3.13 -2.78 15.19
CA LEU A 139 -2.78 -3.35 13.89
C LEU A 139 -1.58 -4.28 13.97
N ASN A 140 -0.50 -3.88 14.66
CA ASN A 140 0.68 -4.71 14.85
C ASN A 140 0.39 -5.98 15.66
N ARG A 141 -0.47 -5.90 16.68
CA ARG A 141 -0.94 -7.08 17.43
C ARG A 141 -1.72 -8.05 16.53
N ASN A 142 -2.59 -7.54 15.66
CA ASN A 142 -3.31 -8.37 14.70
C ASN A 142 -2.36 -9.03 13.69
N LYS A 143 -1.38 -8.29 13.17
CA LYS A 143 -0.33 -8.82 12.29
C LYS A 143 0.44 -9.98 12.95
N GLN A 144 0.86 -9.81 14.21
CA GLN A 144 1.51 -10.87 14.98
C GLN A 144 0.59 -12.07 15.24
N LYS A 145 -0.68 -11.82 15.56
CA LYS A 145 -1.69 -12.87 15.75
C LYS A 145 -1.82 -13.72 14.47
N PHE A 146 -1.98 -13.08 13.32
CA PHE A 146 -2.09 -13.79 12.03
C PHE A 146 -0.80 -14.53 11.69
N PHE A 147 0.36 -13.90 11.91
CA PHE A 147 1.65 -14.56 11.69
C PHE A 147 1.78 -15.87 12.48
N LEU A 148 1.34 -15.90 13.73
CA LEU A 148 1.32 -17.10 14.57
C LEU A 148 0.28 -18.12 14.09
N GLN A 149 -0.95 -17.67 13.80
CA GLN A 149 -2.04 -18.53 13.34
C GLN A 149 -1.72 -19.23 12.01
N ASN A 150 -1.06 -18.52 11.09
CA ASN A 150 -0.67 -19.01 9.78
C ASN A 150 0.65 -19.84 9.80
N GLY A 151 1.11 -20.24 11.00
CA GLY A 151 2.26 -21.13 11.14
C GLY A 151 3.61 -20.47 10.86
N GLY A 152 3.73 -19.15 10.98
CA GLY A 152 4.95 -18.41 10.63
C GLY A 152 6.19 -18.83 11.40
N VAL A 153 6.05 -19.26 12.66
CA VAL A 153 7.16 -19.79 13.46
C VAL A 153 7.67 -21.11 12.87
N LEU A 154 6.77 -22.03 12.52
CA LEU A 154 7.11 -23.32 11.93
C LEU A 154 7.76 -23.13 10.55
N LEU A 155 7.24 -22.21 9.74
CA LEU A 155 7.82 -21.92 8.43
C LEU A 155 9.22 -21.31 8.57
N GLN A 156 9.41 -20.34 9.48
CA GLN A 156 10.74 -19.77 9.75
C GLN A 156 11.74 -20.83 10.19
N GLU A 157 11.36 -21.74 11.08
CA GLU A 157 12.23 -22.83 11.52
C GLU A 157 12.63 -23.75 10.35
N LYS A 158 11.67 -24.11 9.48
CA LYS A 158 11.95 -24.91 8.27
C LYS A 158 12.87 -24.17 7.28
N LEU A 159 12.69 -22.87 7.11
CA LEU A 159 13.54 -22.04 6.24
C LEU A 159 14.97 -21.92 6.79
N ILE A 160 15.14 -21.76 8.11
CA ILE A 160 16.47 -21.68 8.74
C ILE A 160 17.22 -23.02 8.65
N ARG A 161 16.50 -24.15 8.73
CA ARG A 161 17.09 -25.49 8.65
C ARG A 161 17.50 -25.91 7.24
N ARG A 162 16.91 -25.32 6.20
CA ARG A 162 17.37 -25.51 4.82
C ARG A 162 18.68 -24.73 4.67
N GLU A 163 19.79 -25.43 4.47
CA GLU A 163 21.08 -24.78 4.20
C GLU A 163 20.93 -23.79 3.04
N ARG A 164 21.47 -22.58 3.22
CA ARG A 164 21.42 -21.42 2.30
C ARG A 164 21.54 -21.83 0.84
N SER A 165 20.40 -21.99 0.18
CA SER A 165 20.32 -22.07 -1.27
C SER A 165 19.96 -20.68 -1.80
N GLN A 166 20.41 -20.34 -3.01
CA GLN A 166 20.25 -18.98 -3.55
C GLN A 166 18.79 -18.63 -3.92
N ASP A 167 17.87 -19.59 -3.80
CA ASP A 167 16.44 -19.51 -4.15
C ASP A 167 15.50 -19.76 -2.94
N ASP A 168 15.90 -19.33 -1.74
CA ASP A 168 15.07 -19.50 -0.55
C ASP A 168 13.79 -18.64 -0.57
N VAL A 169 12.67 -19.27 -0.22
CA VAL A 169 11.35 -18.62 -0.08
C VAL A 169 11.42 -17.56 1.02
N LYS A 170 11.16 -16.29 0.68
CA LYS A 170 11.20 -15.15 1.62
C LYS A 170 9.85 -14.95 2.32
N ILE A 171 9.89 -14.59 3.60
CA ILE A 171 8.71 -14.08 4.30
C ILE A 171 8.66 -12.56 4.12
N PHE A 172 7.60 -12.08 3.46
CA PHE A 172 7.31 -10.68 3.23
C PHE A 172 6.36 -10.14 4.31
N SER A 173 6.45 -8.84 4.59
CA SER A 173 5.44 -8.16 5.42
C SER A 173 4.29 -7.63 4.55
N SER A 174 3.07 -7.61 5.09
CA SER A 174 1.92 -6.98 4.43
C SER A 174 2.22 -5.57 3.95
N SER A 175 2.92 -4.77 4.77
CA SER A 175 3.27 -3.38 4.44
C SER A 175 4.27 -3.27 3.27
N GLU A 176 5.11 -4.28 3.05
CA GLU A 176 6.02 -4.35 1.89
C GLU A 176 5.23 -4.64 0.61
N LEU A 177 4.28 -5.58 0.68
CA LEU A 177 3.43 -5.94 -0.46
C LEU A 177 2.39 -4.86 -0.80
N GLU A 178 1.85 -4.16 0.19
CA GLU A 178 1.00 -2.98 0.02
C GLU A 178 1.75 -1.90 -0.77
N LYS A 179 2.98 -1.55 -0.35
CA LYS A 179 3.80 -0.59 -1.08
C LYS A 179 4.13 -1.05 -2.50
N ALA A 180 4.49 -2.33 -2.68
CA ALA A 180 4.82 -2.89 -3.98
C ALA A 180 3.65 -2.85 -4.97
N THR A 181 2.41 -2.85 -4.47
CA THR A 181 1.17 -2.91 -5.28
C THR A 181 0.36 -1.61 -5.26
N ASN A 182 0.93 -0.52 -4.73
CA ASN A 182 0.21 0.73 -4.52
C ASN A 182 -1.10 0.52 -3.74
N ASP A 183 -1.03 -0.12 -2.58
CA ASP A 183 -2.15 -0.51 -1.72
C ASP A 183 -3.16 -1.45 -2.42
N PHE A 184 -2.66 -2.41 -3.19
CA PHE A 184 -3.47 -3.32 -4.01
C PHE A 184 -4.43 -2.58 -4.96
N HIS A 185 -3.95 -1.51 -5.59
CA HIS A 185 -4.76 -0.71 -6.51
C HIS A 185 -5.27 -1.54 -7.69
N SER A 186 -6.46 -1.21 -8.19
CA SER A 186 -7.12 -1.94 -9.29
C SER A 186 -6.31 -1.94 -10.58
N SER A 187 -5.50 -0.90 -10.83
CA SER A 187 -4.59 -0.83 -11.98
C SER A 187 -3.45 -1.85 -11.94
N MET A 188 -3.18 -2.43 -10.77
CA MET A 188 -2.15 -3.47 -10.61
C MET A 188 -2.72 -4.87 -10.85
N ILE A 189 -4.01 -5.04 -11.10
CA ILE A 189 -4.61 -6.35 -11.31
C ILE A 189 -4.14 -6.93 -12.65
N VAL A 190 -3.55 -8.13 -12.60
CA VAL A 190 -3.10 -8.90 -13.77
C VAL A 190 -4.14 -9.94 -14.15
N GLY A 191 -4.83 -10.49 -13.15
CA GLY A 191 -5.87 -11.49 -13.36
C GLY A 191 -6.77 -11.64 -12.14
N GLN A 192 -8.02 -12.03 -12.39
CA GLN A 192 -8.93 -12.50 -11.36
C GLN A 192 -9.06 -14.01 -11.50
N VAL A 193 -8.85 -14.72 -10.40
CA VAL A 193 -8.99 -16.17 -10.30
C VAL A 193 -10.25 -16.46 -9.48
N GLU A 194 -10.83 -17.66 -9.62
CA GLU A 194 -12.03 -18.08 -8.87
C GLU A 194 -11.91 -17.78 -7.37
N PHE A 195 -10.71 -17.95 -6.82
CA PHE A 195 -10.44 -17.81 -5.39
C PHE A 195 -9.72 -16.53 -4.97
N GLY A 196 -9.41 -15.62 -5.90
CA GLY A 196 -8.56 -14.48 -5.57
C GLY A 196 -8.31 -13.49 -6.69
N THR A 197 -7.31 -12.64 -6.48
CA THR A 197 -6.84 -11.65 -7.44
C THR A 197 -5.32 -11.62 -7.42
N VAL A 198 -4.73 -11.63 -8.60
CA VAL A 198 -3.29 -11.56 -8.79
C VAL A 198 -2.92 -10.12 -9.14
N TYR A 199 -2.06 -9.52 -8.32
CA TYR A 199 -1.57 -8.17 -8.49
C TYR A 199 -0.13 -8.19 -8.98
N LYS A 200 0.19 -7.32 -9.94
CA LYS A 200 1.57 -6.97 -10.29
C LYS A 200 2.14 -6.10 -9.19
N GLY A 201 3.32 -6.44 -8.70
CA GLY A 201 4.06 -5.64 -7.74
C GLY A 201 5.48 -5.37 -8.19
N VAL A 202 6.07 -4.28 -7.69
CA VAL A 202 7.50 -3.99 -7.83
C VAL A 202 8.11 -3.93 -6.43
N LEU A 203 8.99 -4.89 -6.13
CA LEU A 203 9.69 -4.95 -4.85
C LEU A 203 10.74 -3.81 -4.73
N PRO A 204 11.22 -3.50 -3.50
CA PRO A 204 12.23 -2.45 -3.29
C PRO A 204 13.54 -2.65 -4.07
N ASP A 205 13.87 -3.89 -4.42
CA ASP A 205 15.03 -4.26 -5.25
C ASP A 205 14.73 -4.22 -6.76
N SER A 206 13.63 -3.59 -7.16
CA SER A 206 13.16 -3.47 -8.55
C SER A 206 12.73 -4.78 -9.22
N ARG A 207 12.65 -5.89 -8.49
CA ARG A 207 12.10 -7.14 -9.05
C ARG A 207 10.59 -7.02 -9.22
N MET A 208 10.11 -7.36 -10.42
CA MET A 208 8.68 -7.52 -10.67
C MET A 208 8.17 -8.85 -10.11
N VAL A 209 7.04 -8.82 -9.42
CA VAL A 209 6.43 -9.98 -8.79
C VAL A 209 4.94 -10.06 -9.07
N ALA A 210 4.38 -11.27 -8.99
CA ALA A 210 2.96 -11.51 -8.99
C ALA A 210 2.51 -11.89 -7.57
N ILE A 211 1.54 -11.17 -7.02
CA ILE A 211 1.04 -11.36 -5.64
C ILE A 211 -0.39 -11.88 -5.70
N LYS A 212 -0.57 -13.15 -5.32
CA LYS A 212 -1.89 -13.80 -5.25
C LYS A 212 -2.52 -13.48 -3.89
N LYS A 213 -3.66 -12.80 -3.93
CA LYS A 213 -4.44 -12.38 -2.75
C LYS A 213 -5.86 -12.94 -2.83
N SER A 214 -6.26 -13.74 -1.84
CA SER A 214 -7.62 -14.29 -1.78
C SER A 214 -8.64 -13.22 -1.41
N LYS A 215 -9.86 -13.32 -1.97
CA LYS A 215 -10.93 -12.31 -1.75
C LYS A 215 -11.71 -12.52 -0.44
N ARG A 216 -11.73 -13.75 0.08
CA ARG A 216 -12.48 -14.14 1.28
C ARG A 216 -11.68 -15.12 2.12
N VAL A 217 -11.98 -15.16 3.42
CA VAL A 217 -11.53 -16.22 4.31
C VAL A 217 -12.35 -17.46 4.01
N ASP A 218 -11.71 -18.47 3.43
CA ASP A 218 -12.28 -19.79 3.17
C ASP A 218 -11.24 -20.81 3.65
N PRO A 219 -11.58 -21.78 4.51
CA PRO A 219 -10.66 -22.84 4.94
C PRO A 219 -9.93 -23.51 3.77
N ASN A 220 -10.61 -23.71 2.64
CA ASN A 220 -10.01 -24.30 1.44
C ASN A 220 -8.84 -23.44 0.90
N GLN A 221 -8.86 -22.13 1.11
CA GLN A 221 -7.78 -21.22 0.70
C GLN A 221 -6.54 -21.35 1.56
N ILE A 222 -6.72 -21.62 2.85
CA ILE A 222 -5.60 -21.89 3.76
C ILE A 222 -4.95 -23.22 3.38
N ASP A 223 -5.75 -24.25 3.06
CA ASP A 223 -5.23 -25.54 2.59
C ASP A 223 -4.48 -25.41 1.26
N GLN A 224 -5.01 -24.65 0.30
CA GLN A 224 -4.32 -24.35 -0.96
C GLN A 224 -2.99 -23.63 -0.70
N PHE A 225 -2.97 -22.63 0.19
CA PHE A 225 -1.76 -21.93 0.58
C PHE A 225 -0.70 -22.88 1.16
N ILE A 226 -1.09 -23.68 2.15
CA ILE A 226 -0.20 -24.66 2.80
C ILE A 226 0.35 -25.62 1.76
N ASN A 227 -0.49 -26.08 0.84
CA ASN A 227 -0.10 -26.97 -0.23
C ASN A 227 0.94 -26.35 -1.14
N GLU A 228 0.74 -25.11 -1.60
CA GLU A 228 1.72 -24.43 -2.46
C GLU A 228 3.07 -24.22 -1.78
N VAL A 229 3.08 -23.83 -0.50
CA VAL A 229 4.32 -23.62 0.27
C VAL A 229 5.06 -24.95 0.54
N ILE A 230 4.37 -26.08 0.54
CA ILE A 230 4.98 -27.40 0.71
C ILE A 230 5.43 -27.99 -0.64
N VAL A 231 4.59 -27.91 -1.67
CA VAL A 231 4.78 -28.58 -2.96
C VAL A 231 5.75 -27.82 -3.85
N LEU A 232 5.55 -26.51 -4.07
CA LEU A 232 6.37 -25.74 -5.02
C LEU A 232 7.87 -25.78 -4.71
N PRO A 233 8.33 -25.68 -3.45
CA PRO A 233 9.76 -25.73 -3.15
C PRO A 233 10.41 -27.11 -3.32
N GLN A 234 9.66 -28.15 -3.69
CA GLN A 234 10.17 -29.47 -4.05
C GLN A 234 10.34 -29.64 -5.56
N ILE A 235 9.82 -28.70 -6.35
CA ILE A 235 9.83 -28.74 -7.81
C ILE A 235 11.02 -27.91 -8.31
N ASN A 236 11.93 -28.56 -9.03
CA ASN A 236 13.04 -27.87 -9.69
C ASN A 236 12.92 -28.03 -11.21
N HIS A 237 12.17 -27.12 -11.84
CA HIS A 237 11.93 -27.17 -13.28
C HIS A 237 11.82 -25.76 -13.89
N ARG A 238 12.51 -25.49 -15.00
CA ARG A 238 12.54 -24.17 -15.67
C ARG A 238 11.17 -23.68 -16.17
N ASN A 239 10.28 -24.61 -16.50
CA ASN A 239 8.92 -24.35 -16.99
C ASN A 239 7.86 -24.42 -15.88
N VAL A 240 8.24 -24.20 -14.61
CA VAL A 240 7.30 -24.03 -13.49
C VAL A 240 7.48 -22.63 -12.92
N VAL A 241 6.37 -21.97 -12.60
CA VAL A 241 6.39 -20.63 -12.00
C VAL A 241 6.97 -20.72 -10.59
N ARG A 242 8.03 -19.95 -10.35
CA ARG A 242 8.75 -19.96 -9.09
C ARG A 242 8.03 -19.18 -8.00
N LEU A 243 7.85 -19.82 -6.85
CA LEU A 243 7.45 -19.17 -5.61
C LEU A 243 8.65 -18.41 -5.01
N LEU A 244 8.54 -17.10 -4.88
CA LEU A 244 9.56 -16.25 -4.28
C LEU A 244 9.36 -16.09 -2.77
N GLY A 245 8.13 -16.23 -2.29
CA GLY A 245 7.82 -16.00 -0.89
C GLY A 245 6.35 -16.01 -0.55
N CYS A 246 6.07 -15.73 0.70
CA CYS A 246 4.72 -15.59 1.22
C CYS A 246 4.63 -14.47 2.26
N CYS A 247 3.41 -14.04 2.54
CA CYS A 247 3.08 -13.08 3.58
C CYS A 247 2.09 -13.74 4.56
N LEU A 248 2.46 -13.79 5.83
CA LEU A 248 1.71 -14.51 6.86
C LEU A 248 1.03 -13.59 7.88
N ASP A 249 1.31 -12.29 7.84
CA ASP A 249 0.79 -11.31 8.80
C ASP A 249 -0.58 -10.72 8.40
N THR A 250 -1.28 -11.39 7.48
CA THR A 250 -2.63 -11.09 6.97
C THR A 250 -3.60 -12.20 7.36
N GLU A 251 -4.90 -11.89 7.40
CA GLU A 251 -5.95 -12.86 7.78
C GLU A 251 -5.93 -14.12 6.90
N VAL A 252 -5.81 -13.95 5.58
CA VAL A 252 -5.46 -15.02 4.64
C VAL A 252 -4.04 -14.77 4.15
N PRO A 253 -3.14 -15.76 4.22
CA PRO A 253 -1.79 -15.62 3.69
C PRO A 253 -1.75 -15.22 2.20
N LEU A 254 -0.72 -14.46 1.82
CA LEU A 254 -0.47 -14.09 0.42
C LEU A 254 0.71 -14.88 -0.13
N LEU A 255 0.68 -15.18 -1.43
CA LEU A 255 1.78 -15.84 -2.14
C LEU A 255 2.41 -14.86 -3.13
N VAL A 256 3.73 -14.89 -3.22
CA VAL A 256 4.54 -14.00 -4.06
C VAL A 256 5.33 -14.86 -5.03
N TYR A 257 5.09 -14.68 -6.33
CA TYR A 257 5.73 -15.42 -7.42
C TYR A 257 6.57 -14.51 -8.29
N GLU A 258 7.42 -15.12 -9.13
CA GLU A 258 7.98 -14.42 -10.28
C GLU A 258 6.86 -13.88 -11.18
N PHE A 259 7.05 -12.69 -11.73
CA PHE A 259 6.09 -12.12 -12.67
C PHE A 259 6.33 -12.66 -14.08
N ILE A 260 5.26 -13.18 -14.70
CA ILE A 260 5.25 -13.68 -16.08
C ILE A 260 4.43 -12.71 -16.96
N ASP A 261 5.04 -12.22 -18.03
CA ASP A 261 4.66 -11.00 -18.72
C ASP A 261 3.62 -11.16 -19.84
N ASN A 262 3.57 -12.29 -20.54
CA ASN A 262 2.59 -12.52 -21.61
C ASN A 262 1.25 -13.12 -21.11
N GLY A 263 1.08 -13.27 -19.80
CA GLY A 263 -0.16 -13.75 -19.19
C GLY A 263 -0.45 -15.23 -19.46
N THR A 264 -1.74 -15.61 -19.42
CA THR A 264 -2.18 -17.01 -19.55
C THR A 264 -2.28 -17.47 -21.01
N LEU A 265 -2.10 -18.76 -21.25
CA LEU A 265 -2.31 -19.39 -22.56
C LEU A 265 -3.75 -19.15 -23.04
N SER A 266 -4.74 -19.34 -22.16
CA SER A 266 -6.17 -19.09 -22.43
C SER A 266 -6.42 -17.69 -23.01
N ALA A 267 -5.81 -16.64 -22.42
CA ALA A 267 -5.97 -15.27 -22.89
C ALA A 267 -5.32 -15.01 -24.26
N ASN A 268 -4.35 -15.83 -24.65
CA ASN A 268 -3.62 -15.72 -25.91
C ASN A 268 -4.27 -16.52 -27.05
N ILE A 269 -4.78 -17.72 -26.79
CA ILE A 269 -5.38 -18.58 -27.83
C ILE A 269 -6.87 -18.29 -28.08
N HIS A 270 -7.63 -17.86 -27.07
CA HIS A 270 -9.07 -17.59 -27.22
C HIS A 270 -9.38 -16.16 -27.67
N ASN A 271 -8.38 -15.27 -27.75
CA ASN A 271 -8.56 -13.91 -28.23
C ASN A 271 -8.17 -13.84 -29.71
N GLN A 272 -9.14 -13.59 -30.59
CA GLN A 272 -8.93 -13.57 -32.05
C GLN A 272 -7.80 -12.62 -32.51
N ALA A 273 -7.55 -11.52 -31.81
CA ALA A 273 -6.47 -10.59 -32.17
C ALA A 273 -5.09 -11.13 -31.81
N LYS A 274 -4.98 -11.87 -30.69
CA LYS A 274 -3.72 -12.47 -30.21
C LYS A 274 -3.45 -13.86 -30.81
N GLY A 275 -4.50 -14.64 -31.05
CA GLY A 275 -4.42 -16.01 -31.55
C GLY A 275 -3.77 -16.12 -32.93
N ARG A 276 -3.84 -15.06 -33.74
CA ARG A 276 -3.16 -14.96 -35.05
C ARG A 276 -1.63 -15.07 -34.96
N PHE A 277 -1.03 -14.76 -33.82
CA PHE A 277 0.41 -14.89 -33.61
C PHE A 277 0.84 -16.30 -33.21
N PHE A 278 -0.11 -17.18 -32.85
CA PHE A 278 0.17 -18.56 -32.42
C PHE A 278 0.00 -19.53 -33.57
N ASN A 279 1.00 -19.58 -34.44
CA ASN A 279 1.09 -20.58 -35.51
C ASN A 279 1.27 -22.00 -34.95
N TRP A 280 1.13 -23.01 -35.82
CA TRP A 280 1.24 -24.42 -35.44
C TRP A 280 2.50 -24.77 -34.63
N SER A 281 3.67 -24.35 -35.10
CA SER A 281 4.95 -24.66 -34.45
C SER A 281 5.00 -24.14 -33.01
N MET A 282 4.40 -22.97 -32.77
CA MET A 282 4.32 -22.37 -31.45
C MET A 282 3.40 -23.16 -30.51
N ARG A 283 2.22 -23.57 -31.02
CA ARG A 283 1.27 -24.38 -30.24
C ARG A 283 1.85 -25.74 -29.89
N LEU A 284 2.54 -26.37 -30.84
CA LEU A 284 3.22 -27.65 -30.62
C LEU A 284 4.36 -27.52 -29.60
N LYS A 285 5.15 -26.43 -29.64
CA LYS A 285 6.16 -26.13 -28.63
C LYS A 285 5.54 -26.02 -27.23
N ILE A 286 4.47 -25.24 -27.09
CA ILE A 286 3.76 -25.06 -25.81
C ILE A 286 3.21 -26.40 -25.28
N ALA A 287 2.64 -27.22 -26.16
CA ALA A 287 2.17 -28.56 -25.80
C ALA A 287 3.32 -29.43 -25.27
N ALA A 288 4.45 -29.48 -25.97
CA ALA A 288 5.61 -30.28 -25.57
C ALA A 288 6.23 -29.77 -24.25
N GLU A 289 6.40 -28.45 -24.08
CA GLU A 289 6.91 -27.86 -22.83
C GLU A 289 6.00 -28.17 -21.65
N THR A 290 4.67 -28.09 -21.84
CA THR A 290 3.68 -28.42 -20.80
C THR A 290 3.71 -29.92 -20.47
N ALA A 291 3.74 -30.79 -21.48
CA ALA A 291 3.82 -32.24 -21.29
C ALA A 291 5.10 -32.66 -20.57
N SER A 292 6.23 -32.01 -20.89
CA SER A 292 7.52 -32.24 -20.23
C SER A 292 7.45 -31.94 -18.73
N VAL A 293 6.83 -30.82 -18.34
CA VAL A 293 6.63 -30.49 -16.91
C VAL A 293 5.76 -31.55 -16.22
N LEU A 294 4.62 -31.91 -16.81
CA LEU A 294 3.73 -32.90 -16.19
C LEU A 294 4.41 -34.27 -16.07
N SER A 295 5.17 -34.68 -17.09
CA SER A 295 6.01 -35.89 -17.02
C SER A 295 7.05 -35.79 -15.90
N TYR A 296 7.67 -34.62 -15.70
CA TYR A 296 8.60 -34.42 -14.60
C TYR A 296 7.90 -34.57 -13.24
N LEU A 297 6.74 -33.93 -13.06
CA LEU A 297 5.97 -33.99 -11.81
C LEU A 297 5.55 -35.42 -11.46
N HIS A 298 5.13 -36.20 -12.44
CA HIS A 298 4.65 -37.57 -12.21
C HIS A 298 5.76 -38.60 -12.01
N SER A 299 6.93 -38.42 -12.63
CA SER A 299 7.92 -39.50 -12.74
C SER A 299 9.34 -39.16 -12.30
N ALA A 300 9.72 -37.89 -12.23
CA ALA A 300 11.10 -37.47 -11.97
C ALA A 300 11.26 -36.58 -10.73
N ALA A 301 10.18 -36.02 -10.20
CA ALA A 301 10.18 -35.36 -8.90
C ALA A 301 10.51 -36.35 -7.77
N SER A 302 11.14 -35.87 -6.70
CA SER A 302 11.55 -36.71 -5.55
C SER A 302 10.39 -37.46 -4.91
N THR A 303 9.23 -36.80 -4.85
CA THR A 303 7.95 -37.39 -4.50
C THR A 303 7.02 -37.08 -5.66
N PRO A 304 6.33 -38.05 -6.28
CA PRO A 304 5.43 -37.77 -7.39
C PRO A 304 4.35 -36.75 -7.02
N ILE A 305 4.03 -35.85 -7.94
CA ILE A 305 3.11 -34.73 -7.73
C ILE A 305 2.02 -34.78 -8.81
N ILE A 306 0.76 -34.89 -8.39
CA ILE A 306 -0.39 -34.73 -9.30
C ILE A 306 -0.84 -33.27 -9.21
N HIS A 307 -0.86 -32.56 -10.34
CA HIS A 307 -1.18 -31.13 -10.40
C HIS A 307 -2.65 -30.86 -10.07
N ARG A 308 -3.55 -31.67 -10.65
CA ARG A 308 -5.01 -31.74 -10.43
C ARG A 308 -5.85 -30.57 -10.99
N ASP A 309 -5.24 -29.46 -11.35
CA ASP A 309 -5.92 -28.33 -12.03
C ASP A 309 -5.18 -27.88 -13.30
N VAL A 310 -4.86 -28.83 -14.18
CA VAL A 310 -4.23 -28.51 -15.48
C VAL A 310 -5.26 -27.87 -16.40
N LYS A 311 -5.03 -26.62 -16.80
CA LYS A 311 -5.88 -25.86 -17.75
C LYS A 311 -5.09 -24.74 -18.41
N SER A 312 -5.59 -24.20 -19.52
CA SER A 312 -4.92 -23.11 -20.23
C SER A 312 -4.86 -21.79 -19.44
N ASP A 313 -5.68 -21.59 -18.40
CA ASP A 313 -5.57 -20.46 -17.47
C ASP A 313 -4.39 -20.59 -16.50
N ASN A 314 -3.92 -21.82 -16.23
CA ASN A 314 -2.81 -22.11 -15.32
C ASN A 314 -1.47 -22.31 -16.04
N ILE A 315 -1.46 -22.20 -17.38
CA ILE A 315 -0.25 -22.20 -18.20
C ILE A 315 0.05 -20.75 -18.58
N LEU A 316 1.14 -20.19 -18.07
CA LEU A 316 1.58 -18.82 -18.38
C LEU A 316 2.63 -18.82 -19.49
N LEU A 317 2.79 -17.71 -20.18
CA LEU A 317 3.79 -17.51 -21.23
C LEU A 317 4.77 -16.41 -20.83
N ASP A 318 6.06 -16.70 -20.83
CA ASP A 318 7.09 -15.68 -20.59
C ASP A 318 7.37 -14.81 -21.82
N HIS A 319 8.30 -13.86 -21.71
CA HIS A 319 8.72 -12.94 -22.77
C HIS A 319 9.19 -13.63 -24.06
N THR A 320 9.67 -14.87 -23.97
CA THR A 320 10.06 -15.71 -25.12
C THR A 320 8.95 -16.63 -25.59
N LEU A 321 7.75 -16.44 -25.03
CA LEU A 321 6.56 -17.25 -25.19
C LEU A 321 6.81 -18.74 -24.85
N THR A 322 7.69 -19.00 -23.89
CA THR A 322 7.88 -20.33 -23.31
C THR A 322 6.84 -20.55 -22.22
N ALA A 323 6.27 -21.76 -22.19
CA ALA A 323 5.23 -22.15 -21.26
C ALA A 323 5.78 -22.34 -19.83
N LYS A 324 5.04 -21.83 -18.84
CA LYS A 324 5.28 -22.06 -17.42
C LYS A 324 4.01 -22.49 -16.71
N ILE A 325 4.02 -23.65 -16.06
CA ILE A 325 2.88 -24.14 -15.28
C ILE A 325 2.82 -23.42 -13.93
N SER A 326 1.61 -23.05 -13.52
CA SER A 326 1.30 -22.31 -12.29
C SER A 326 0.11 -22.92 -11.55
N ASP A 327 -0.18 -22.40 -10.35
CA ASP A 327 -1.33 -22.75 -9.51
C ASP A 327 -1.35 -24.19 -8.97
N PHE A 328 -0.42 -24.47 -8.06
CA PHE A 328 -0.28 -25.77 -7.40
C PHE A 328 -1.15 -25.92 -6.14
N GLY A 329 -2.14 -25.03 -5.94
CA GLY A 329 -2.99 -25.05 -4.74
C GLY A 329 -3.81 -26.33 -4.58
N ALA A 330 -4.22 -26.95 -5.68
CA ALA A 330 -4.99 -28.20 -5.68
C ALA A 330 -4.11 -29.47 -5.68
N SER A 331 -2.81 -29.33 -5.91
CA SER A 331 -1.91 -30.45 -6.16
C SER A 331 -1.77 -31.40 -4.98
N ARG A 332 -1.30 -32.62 -5.22
CA ARG A 332 -1.09 -33.63 -4.17
C ARG A 332 0.25 -34.34 -4.36
N LEU A 333 0.95 -34.54 -3.25
CA LEU A 333 2.10 -35.43 -3.17
C LEU A 333 1.57 -36.85 -3.04
N VAL A 334 2.06 -37.75 -3.90
CA VAL A 334 1.71 -39.17 -3.86
C VAL A 334 2.80 -39.91 -3.08
N PRO A 335 2.47 -40.58 -1.96
CA PRO A 335 3.41 -41.44 -1.25
C PRO A 335 3.96 -42.54 -2.17
N LEU A 336 5.23 -42.92 -2.00
CA LEU A 336 5.91 -43.91 -2.87
C LEU A 336 5.26 -45.30 -2.85
N ASP A 337 4.48 -45.62 -1.82
CA ASP A 337 3.76 -46.88 -1.63
C ASP A 337 2.35 -46.88 -2.25
N GLN A 338 1.93 -45.77 -2.87
CA GLN A 338 0.59 -45.60 -3.42
C GLN A 338 0.64 -45.12 -4.87
N THR A 339 -0.28 -45.61 -5.69
CA THR A 339 -0.49 -45.15 -7.08
C THR A 339 -1.77 -44.33 -7.23
N GLU A 340 -2.65 -44.37 -6.24
CA GLU A 340 -3.94 -43.69 -6.26
C GLU A 340 -4.21 -43.04 -4.91
N LEU A 341 -4.89 -41.90 -4.92
CA LEU A 341 -5.26 -41.16 -3.72
C LEU A 341 -6.79 -41.03 -3.65
N SER A 342 -7.38 -41.53 -2.57
CA SER A 342 -8.79 -41.25 -2.28
C SER A 342 -8.93 -39.84 -1.72
N THR A 343 -9.59 -38.95 -2.46
CA THR A 343 -9.74 -37.54 -2.06
C THR A 343 -11.02 -36.94 -2.65
N MET A 344 -11.63 -35.97 -1.96
CA MET A 344 -12.81 -35.26 -2.45
C MET A 344 -12.56 -34.69 -3.85
N VAL A 345 -13.51 -34.78 -4.77
CA VAL A 345 -13.32 -34.27 -6.14
C VAL A 345 -13.04 -32.77 -6.14
N GLN A 346 -11.95 -32.37 -6.79
CA GLN A 346 -11.55 -30.97 -7.00
C GLN A 346 -10.91 -30.85 -8.38
N GLY A 347 -11.23 -29.77 -9.11
CA GLY A 347 -10.70 -29.46 -10.43
C GLY A 347 -11.65 -28.54 -11.19
N THR A 348 -11.23 -28.07 -12.36
CA THR A 348 -12.04 -27.15 -13.17
C THR A 348 -12.99 -27.90 -14.10
N PHE A 349 -14.27 -27.50 -14.10
CA PHE A 349 -15.28 -28.06 -15.00
C PHE A 349 -14.86 -27.90 -16.47
N GLY A 350 -14.99 -28.98 -17.26
CA GLY A 350 -14.49 -29.06 -18.63
C GLY A 350 -13.11 -29.70 -18.78
N TYR A 351 -12.29 -29.66 -17.74
CA TYR A 351 -10.97 -30.32 -17.67
C TYR A 351 -10.95 -31.53 -16.74
N LEU A 352 -11.98 -31.66 -15.90
CA LEU A 352 -12.07 -32.68 -14.87
C LEU A 352 -12.19 -34.09 -15.47
N ASP A 353 -11.31 -34.98 -15.03
CA ASP A 353 -11.30 -36.39 -15.40
C ASP A 353 -12.63 -37.08 -15.00
N PRO A 354 -13.37 -37.68 -15.95
CA PRO A 354 -14.65 -38.33 -15.67
C PRO A 354 -14.53 -39.56 -14.76
N GLU A 355 -13.42 -40.30 -14.81
CA GLU A 355 -13.20 -41.46 -13.93
C GLU A 355 -12.94 -41.01 -12.50
N TYR A 356 -12.05 -40.02 -12.31
CA TYR A 356 -11.82 -39.41 -11.00
C TYR A 356 -13.12 -38.82 -10.40
N MET A 357 -13.92 -38.13 -11.21
CA MET A 357 -15.20 -37.57 -10.79
C MET A 357 -16.18 -38.64 -10.27
N GLN A 358 -16.14 -39.86 -10.83
CA GLN A 358 -17.03 -40.95 -10.45
C GLN A 358 -16.50 -41.78 -9.28
N THR A 359 -15.18 -42.02 -9.25
CA THR A 359 -14.54 -42.95 -8.30
C THR A 359 -14.00 -42.25 -7.05
N ASN A 360 -13.77 -40.94 -7.11
CA ASN A 360 -12.98 -40.17 -6.14
C ASN A 360 -11.51 -40.67 -5.99
N GLN A 361 -11.02 -41.45 -6.96
CA GLN A 361 -9.64 -41.93 -7.01
C GLN A 361 -8.81 -41.01 -7.92
N LEU A 362 -7.92 -40.23 -7.32
CA LEU A 362 -7.02 -39.34 -8.04
C LEU A 362 -5.76 -40.12 -8.43
N THR A 363 -5.42 -40.07 -9.72
CA THR A 363 -4.20 -40.68 -10.29
C THR A 363 -3.48 -39.69 -11.19
N GLU A 364 -2.27 -40.01 -11.61
CA GLU A 364 -1.54 -39.20 -12.60
C GLU A 364 -2.27 -39.14 -13.95
N LYS A 365 -3.14 -40.12 -14.23
CA LYS A 365 -3.98 -40.15 -15.43
C LYS A 365 -5.07 -39.08 -15.44
N SER A 366 -5.41 -38.51 -14.29
CA SER A 366 -6.33 -37.38 -14.21
C SER A 366 -5.72 -36.12 -14.84
N ASP A 367 -4.43 -35.86 -14.60
CA ASP A 367 -3.70 -34.77 -15.28
C ASP A 367 -3.55 -35.03 -16.78
N VAL A 368 -3.40 -36.29 -17.20
CA VAL A 368 -3.35 -36.67 -18.63
C VAL A 368 -4.65 -36.27 -19.34
N TYR A 369 -5.81 -36.53 -18.73
CA TYR A 369 -7.10 -36.14 -19.29
C TYR A 369 -7.20 -34.62 -19.43
N SER A 370 -6.89 -33.89 -18.36
CA SER A 370 -6.92 -32.42 -18.37
C SER A 370 -5.96 -31.84 -19.41
N PHE A 371 -4.77 -32.41 -19.58
CA PHE A 371 -3.83 -32.05 -20.65
C PHE A 371 -4.39 -32.34 -22.05
N GLY A 372 -5.10 -33.46 -22.22
CA GLY A 372 -5.84 -33.76 -23.46
C GLY A 372 -6.80 -32.65 -23.86
N VAL A 373 -7.50 -32.05 -22.89
CA VAL A 373 -8.37 -30.89 -23.15
C VAL A 373 -7.56 -29.67 -23.59
N VAL A 374 -6.40 -29.40 -22.97
CA VAL A 374 -5.48 -28.31 -23.39
C VAL A 374 -5.00 -28.52 -24.82
N LEU A 375 -4.71 -29.76 -25.25
CA LEU A 375 -4.37 -30.06 -26.64
C LEU A 375 -5.52 -29.70 -27.60
N LEU A 376 -6.77 -29.95 -27.20
CA LEU A 376 -7.93 -29.56 -28.00
C LEU A 376 -8.07 -28.04 -28.12
N GLU A 377 -7.84 -27.29 -27.04
CA GLU A 377 -7.85 -25.83 -27.10
C GLU A 377 -6.75 -25.31 -28.03
N LEU A 378 -5.55 -25.90 -28.00
CA LEU A 378 -4.46 -25.59 -28.92
C LEU A 378 -4.79 -25.94 -30.38
N LEU A 379 -5.47 -27.05 -30.64
CA LEU A 379 -5.85 -27.45 -32.00
C LEU A 379 -6.97 -26.57 -32.59
N THR A 380 -7.91 -26.14 -31.75
CA THR A 380 -9.18 -25.56 -32.21
C THR A 380 -9.29 -24.05 -31.97
N GLY A 381 -8.49 -23.49 -31.06
CA GLY A 381 -8.63 -22.11 -30.59
C GLY A 381 -9.95 -21.86 -29.83
N ARG A 382 -10.66 -22.92 -29.41
CA ARG A 382 -11.94 -22.85 -28.70
C ARG A 382 -11.75 -23.14 -27.21
N ARG A 383 -12.61 -22.55 -26.38
CA ARG A 383 -12.64 -22.78 -24.94
C ARG A 383 -13.14 -24.19 -24.62
N ALA A 384 -12.59 -24.79 -23.56
CA ALA A 384 -13.04 -26.09 -23.05
C ALA A 384 -14.56 -26.18 -22.81
N ILE A 385 -15.17 -25.09 -22.31
CA ILE A 385 -16.62 -24.95 -22.13
C ILE A 385 -17.12 -23.69 -22.86
N SER A 386 -18.14 -23.84 -23.69
CA SER A 386 -18.79 -22.74 -24.42
C SER A 386 -20.28 -22.70 -24.09
N PHE A 387 -20.72 -21.72 -23.29
CA PHE A 387 -22.12 -21.63 -22.82
C PHE A 387 -23.09 -21.08 -23.86
N ASP A 388 -22.57 -20.40 -24.88
CA ASP A 388 -23.29 -19.82 -26.01
C ASP A 388 -23.61 -20.84 -27.11
N LYS A 389 -23.07 -22.06 -27.00
CA LYS A 389 -23.22 -23.14 -27.99
C LYS A 389 -24.37 -24.09 -27.66
N PRO A 390 -24.91 -24.82 -28.66
CA PRO A 390 -25.87 -25.91 -28.43
C PRO A 390 -25.30 -26.96 -27.48
N GLU A 391 -26.16 -27.68 -26.76
CA GLU A 391 -25.75 -28.67 -25.74
C GLU A 391 -24.68 -29.66 -26.21
N ALA A 392 -24.81 -30.14 -27.45
CA ALA A 392 -23.86 -31.08 -28.07
C ALA A 392 -22.45 -30.49 -28.31
N GLU A 393 -22.32 -29.17 -28.34
CA GLU A 393 -21.08 -28.43 -28.57
C GLU A 393 -20.54 -27.73 -27.31
N LYS A 394 -21.26 -27.80 -26.18
CA LYS A 394 -20.88 -27.07 -24.96
C LYS A 394 -19.56 -27.56 -24.37
N ASN A 395 -19.33 -28.87 -24.38
CA ASN A 395 -18.09 -29.48 -23.90
C ASN A 395 -17.19 -29.82 -25.09
N LEU A 396 -16.03 -29.15 -25.16
CA LEU A 396 -15.10 -29.28 -26.27
C LEU A 396 -14.59 -30.71 -26.45
N ALA A 397 -14.31 -31.43 -25.36
CA ALA A 397 -13.81 -32.81 -25.42
C ALA A 397 -14.84 -33.75 -26.08
N ASN A 398 -16.09 -33.71 -25.61
CA ASN A 398 -17.17 -34.53 -26.17
C ASN A 398 -17.44 -34.19 -27.64
N PHE A 399 -17.49 -32.90 -27.96
CA PHE A 399 -17.69 -32.42 -29.32
C PHE A 399 -16.57 -32.88 -30.25
N PHE A 400 -15.31 -32.64 -29.87
CA PHE A 400 -14.15 -32.99 -30.68
C PHE A 400 -14.06 -34.51 -30.93
N LEU A 401 -14.25 -35.32 -29.88
CA LEU A 401 -14.27 -36.79 -30.03
C LEU A 401 -15.38 -37.25 -30.98
N SER A 402 -16.52 -36.56 -31.03
CA SER A 402 -17.60 -36.88 -31.99
C SER A 402 -17.22 -36.54 -33.44
N ILE A 403 -16.52 -35.41 -33.66
CA ILE A 403 -16.03 -34.96 -34.97
C ILE A 403 -14.92 -35.87 -35.48
N LEU A 404 -14.01 -36.28 -34.59
CA LEU A 404 -12.89 -37.16 -34.94
C LEU A 404 -13.39 -38.55 -35.37
N LYS A 405 -14.44 -39.08 -34.71
CA LYS A 405 -15.13 -40.32 -35.12
C LYS A 405 -15.78 -40.23 -36.50
N GLN A 406 -16.15 -39.03 -36.93
CA GLN A 406 -16.72 -38.78 -38.26
C GLN A 406 -15.65 -38.47 -39.32
N GLU A 407 -14.36 -38.55 -38.97
CA GLU A 407 -13.22 -38.21 -39.84
C GLU A 407 -13.25 -36.77 -40.37
N ARG A 408 -13.85 -35.85 -39.60
CA ARG A 408 -14.06 -34.45 -39.99
C ARG A 408 -13.12 -33.47 -39.29
N LEU A 409 -11.89 -33.90 -38.99
CA LEU A 409 -10.90 -33.12 -38.22
C LEU A 409 -10.73 -31.69 -38.76
N LEU A 410 -10.61 -31.52 -40.08
CA LEU A 410 -10.44 -30.21 -40.72
C LEU A 410 -11.52 -29.18 -40.36
N GLN A 411 -12.74 -29.61 -40.01
CA GLN A 411 -13.86 -28.69 -39.72
C GLN A 411 -13.77 -28.03 -38.34
N VAL A 412 -12.93 -28.55 -37.44
CA VAL A 412 -12.82 -28.07 -36.06
C VAL A 412 -11.48 -27.41 -35.76
N LEU A 413 -10.48 -27.59 -36.62
CA LEU A 413 -9.17 -26.96 -36.47
C LEU A 413 -9.26 -25.44 -36.59
N ASP A 414 -8.33 -24.77 -35.93
CA ASP A 414 -8.13 -23.33 -36.08
C ASP A 414 -7.50 -23.01 -37.45
N ASP A 415 -8.11 -22.09 -38.20
CA ASP A 415 -7.61 -21.67 -39.51
C ASP A 415 -6.15 -21.20 -39.48
N ASN A 416 -5.67 -20.67 -38.34
CA ASN A 416 -4.30 -20.17 -38.19
C ASN A 416 -3.24 -21.30 -38.09
N ILE A 417 -3.65 -22.55 -37.90
CA ILE A 417 -2.72 -23.70 -37.85
C ILE A 417 -2.77 -24.55 -39.11
N VAL A 418 -3.81 -24.41 -39.94
CA VAL A 418 -3.97 -25.16 -41.18
C VAL A 418 -3.03 -24.59 -42.25
N GLY A 419 -2.13 -25.43 -42.76
CA GLY A 419 -1.18 -25.07 -43.81
C GLY A 419 -0.49 -26.28 -44.43
N GLU A 420 0.06 -26.11 -45.63
CA GLU A 420 0.74 -27.18 -46.38
C GLU A 420 1.89 -27.80 -45.58
N GLY A 421 2.00 -29.14 -45.60
CA GLY A 421 3.06 -29.91 -44.92
C GLY A 421 2.90 -30.12 -43.41
N LYS A 422 1.87 -29.56 -42.75
CA LYS A 422 1.66 -29.67 -41.29
C LYS A 422 0.54 -30.62 -40.88
N MET A 423 -0.31 -31.01 -41.82
CA MET A 423 -1.53 -31.77 -41.53
C MET A 423 -1.27 -33.15 -40.93
N GLU A 424 -0.15 -33.80 -41.30
CA GLU A 424 0.26 -35.07 -40.70
C GLU A 424 0.53 -34.91 -39.20
N GLN A 425 1.37 -33.93 -38.82
CA GLN A 425 1.64 -33.64 -37.41
C GLN A 425 0.36 -33.27 -36.64
N ILE A 426 -0.51 -32.45 -37.24
CA ILE A 426 -1.78 -32.05 -36.63
C ILE A 426 -2.67 -33.27 -36.38
N THR A 427 -2.70 -34.20 -37.34
CA THR A 427 -3.48 -35.44 -37.22
C THR A 427 -2.93 -36.34 -36.11
N GLU A 428 -1.60 -36.46 -36.00
CA GLU A 428 -0.98 -37.22 -34.92
C GLU A 428 -1.23 -36.59 -33.55
N VAL A 429 -1.16 -35.26 -33.41
CA VAL A 429 -1.54 -34.57 -32.16
C VAL A 429 -3.02 -34.76 -31.83
N ALA A 430 -3.91 -34.76 -32.83
CA ALA A 430 -5.33 -35.01 -32.62
C ALA A 430 -5.61 -36.44 -32.12
N LYS A 431 -4.90 -37.45 -32.65
CA LYS A 431 -4.97 -38.83 -32.15
C LYS A 431 -4.40 -38.95 -30.74
N LEU A 432 -3.30 -38.26 -30.46
CA LEU A 432 -2.72 -38.22 -29.12
C LEU A 432 -3.70 -37.61 -28.11
N ALA A 433 -4.35 -36.49 -28.46
CA ALA A 433 -5.39 -35.87 -27.64
C ALA A 433 -6.58 -36.82 -27.41
N GLN A 434 -7.00 -37.57 -28.43
CA GLN A 434 -8.03 -38.60 -28.29
C GLN A 434 -7.63 -39.68 -27.27
N GLY A 435 -6.38 -40.18 -27.33
CA GLY A 435 -5.87 -41.16 -26.37
C GLY A 435 -5.81 -40.63 -24.93
N CYS A 436 -5.47 -39.35 -24.75
CA CYS A 436 -5.50 -38.70 -23.44
C CYS A 436 -6.93 -38.60 -22.86
N LEU A 437 -7.95 -38.51 -23.72
CA LEU A 437 -9.35 -38.28 -23.34
C LEU A 437 -10.18 -39.56 -23.17
N HIS A 438 -9.56 -40.73 -23.13
CA HIS A 438 -10.25 -41.98 -22.81
C HIS A 438 -10.92 -41.90 -21.43
N VAL A 439 -12.10 -42.52 -21.29
CA VAL A 439 -12.85 -42.47 -20.02
C VAL A 439 -12.11 -43.20 -18.92
N ARG A 440 -11.55 -44.38 -19.20
CA ARG A 440 -10.78 -45.18 -18.24
C ARG A 440 -9.31 -44.75 -18.27
N GLY A 441 -8.72 -44.50 -17.11
CA GLY A 441 -7.35 -44.02 -16.97
C GLY A 441 -6.31 -45.06 -17.41
N GLU A 442 -6.62 -46.35 -17.31
CA GLU A 442 -5.75 -47.44 -17.80
C GLU A 442 -5.53 -47.38 -19.31
N ASP A 443 -6.53 -46.90 -20.06
CA ASP A 443 -6.48 -46.78 -21.52
C ASP A 443 -5.74 -45.52 -21.98
N ARG A 444 -5.35 -44.63 -21.06
CA ARG A 444 -4.58 -43.42 -21.35
C ARG A 444 -3.09 -43.71 -21.33
N ALA A 445 -2.31 -43.06 -22.19
CA ALA A 445 -0.85 -43.09 -22.08
C ALA A 445 -0.37 -42.38 -20.79
N SER A 446 0.85 -42.66 -20.35
CA SER A 446 1.51 -41.86 -19.31
C SER A 446 1.95 -40.50 -19.85
N MET A 447 2.05 -39.47 -19.00
CA MET A 447 2.56 -38.17 -19.44
C MET A 447 3.98 -38.25 -20.02
N LYS A 448 4.77 -39.23 -19.59
CA LYS A 448 6.10 -39.50 -20.17
C LYS A 448 6.01 -39.93 -21.63
N GLN A 449 5.09 -40.84 -21.98
CA GLN A 449 4.87 -41.24 -23.36
C GLN A 449 4.31 -40.09 -24.19
N VAL A 450 3.32 -39.37 -23.67
CA VAL A 450 2.73 -38.18 -24.32
C VAL A 450 3.81 -37.12 -24.61
N ALA A 451 4.70 -36.84 -23.66
CA ALA A 451 5.80 -35.89 -23.85
C ALA A 451 6.78 -36.36 -24.94
N MET A 452 7.16 -37.65 -24.94
CA MET A 452 8.05 -38.23 -25.96
C MET A 452 7.46 -38.14 -27.36
N GLU A 453 6.16 -38.42 -27.52
CA GLU A 453 5.48 -38.34 -28.81
C GLU A 453 5.45 -36.90 -29.34
N LEU A 454 5.10 -35.92 -28.49
CA LEU A 454 5.11 -34.50 -28.87
C LEU A 454 6.52 -34.02 -29.24
N GLU A 455 7.54 -34.43 -28.50
CA GLU A 455 8.93 -34.08 -28.76
C GLU A 455 9.42 -34.73 -30.07
N GLY A 456 9.02 -35.99 -30.33
CA GLY A 456 9.26 -36.70 -31.58
C GLY A 456 8.65 -35.98 -32.79
N LEU A 457 7.43 -35.44 -32.67
CA LEU A 457 6.80 -34.66 -33.72
C LEU A 457 7.56 -33.37 -34.02
N ILE A 458 8.09 -32.69 -32.99
CA ILE A 458 8.92 -31.48 -33.17
C ILE A 458 10.21 -31.82 -33.93
N LEU A 459 10.89 -32.92 -33.57
CA LEU A 459 12.14 -33.33 -34.21
C LEU A 459 11.93 -33.89 -35.63
N GLY A 460 10.88 -34.68 -35.84
CA GLY A 460 10.52 -35.21 -37.16
C GLY A 460 10.18 -34.11 -38.16
N GLY A 461 9.46 -33.07 -37.72
CA GLY A 461 9.24 -31.87 -38.52
C GLY A 461 10.51 -31.08 -38.81
N LYS A 462 11.54 -31.17 -37.94
CA LYS A 462 12.84 -30.52 -38.19
C LYS A 462 13.65 -31.21 -39.28
N HIS A 463 13.51 -32.51 -39.45
CA HIS A 463 14.21 -33.23 -40.50
C HIS A 463 13.52 -33.15 -41.88
N SER A 464 12.22 -32.84 -41.92
CA SER A 464 11.51 -32.65 -43.19
C SER A 464 11.90 -31.32 -43.85
N TRP A 465 11.98 -30.19 -43.12
CA TRP A 465 12.39 -28.90 -43.71
C TRP A 465 13.83 -28.91 -44.24
N ALA A 466 14.76 -29.58 -43.54
CA ALA A 466 16.15 -29.72 -43.99
C ALA A 466 16.25 -30.57 -45.26
N ARG A 467 15.35 -31.54 -45.47
CA ARG A 467 15.25 -32.27 -46.74
C ARG A 467 14.65 -31.41 -47.85
N THR A 468 13.67 -30.56 -47.55
CA THR A 468 13.03 -29.71 -48.56
C THR A 468 13.97 -28.60 -49.04
N GLU A 469 14.78 -28.00 -48.17
CA GLU A 469 15.81 -27.01 -48.55
C GLU A 469 16.94 -27.66 -49.36
N HIS A 470 17.42 -28.84 -48.94
CA HIS A 470 18.45 -29.56 -49.70
C HIS A 470 17.93 -29.99 -51.08
N ASN A 471 16.66 -30.41 -51.19
CA ASN A 471 16.06 -30.76 -52.48
C ASN A 471 15.80 -29.53 -53.36
N ALA A 472 15.57 -28.35 -52.79
CA ALA A 472 15.39 -27.11 -53.54
C ALA A 472 16.74 -26.61 -54.12
N GLU A 473 17.83 -26.66 -53.34
CA GLU A 473 19.18 -26.33 -53.81
C GLU A 473 19.68 -27.34 -54.86
N GLU A 474 19.38 -28.63 -54.69
CA GLU A 474 19.76 -29.68 -55.65
C GLU A 474 18.98 -29.53 -56.98
N MET A 475 17.72 -29.09 -56.92
CA MET A 475 16.88 -28.83 -58.09
C MET A 475 17.24 -27.51 -58.81
N GLU A 476 17.74 -26.49 -58.12
CA GLU A 476 18.34 -25.30 -58.75
C GLU A 476 19.69 -25.63 -59.41
N SER A 477 20.49 -26.53 -58.85
CA SER A 477 21.75 -26.97 -59.47
C SER A 477 21.55 -27.74 -60.78
N LEU A 478 20.45 -28.48 -60.90
CA LEU A 478 20.11 -29.28 -62.09
C LEU A 478 19.43 -28.47 -63.21
N LEU A 479 18.95 -27.26 -62.93
CA LEU A 479 18.34 -26.34 -63.91
C LEU A 479 19.33 -25.28 -64.43
N GLY A 480 20.56 -25.22 -63.89
CA GLY A 480 21.64 -24.33 -64.33
C GLY A 480 22.59 -24.93 -65.38
N GLU A 481 22.47 -26.22 -65.70
CA GLU A 481 23.22 -26.89 -66.77
C GLU A 481 22.27 -27.31 -67.91
N GLY A 482 21.86 -26.34 -68.73
CA GLY A 482 21.04 -26.55 -69.93
C GLY A 482 21.41 -25.61 -71.06
#